data_AF-A0AAU9G9P4-F1
#
_entry.id   AF-A0AAU9G9P4-F1
#
_cell.length_a   1.000
_cell.length_b   1.000
_cell.length_c   1.000
_cell.angle_alpha   90.00
_cell.angle_beta   90.00
_cell.angle_gamma   90.00
#
_symmetry.space_group_name_H-M   'P 1'
#
loop_
_entity.id
_entity.type
_entity.pdbx_description
1 polymer ?
#
loop_
_entity_poly.entity_id
_entity_poly.type
_entity_poly.pdbx_seq_one_letter_code
_entity_poly.pdbx_strand_id
1 'polypeptide(L)'
;MLFKKCCFFLSLDSGCFIIALFFLSFHVGEMITHSNDCLFVRNTSQKSWAVILMAGILTMGIISSGLLIYGAKRRRQGPVRFWLTVFTIILFLYIILCIVDIIVENPPPSAIFVQILIIVALTYSLMVVHSFYKALGRASDDDPFIP
;
A
#
# COMPACT_ATOMS: atom_id res chain seq x y z
N MET A 1 10.15 -3.48 25.13
CA MET A 1 10.68 -4.29 24.00
C MET A 1 9.55 -5.04 23.26
N LEU A 2 8.47 -4.36 22.87
CA LEU A 2 7.28 -4.98 22.23
C LEU A 2 7.23 -4.82 20.71
N PHE A 3 8.16 -4.05 20.11
CA PHE A 3 8.18 -3.75 18.67
C PHE A 3 9.33 -4.42 17.89
N LYS A 4 10.11 -5.32 18.51
CA LYS A 4 11.19 -6.06 17.80
C LYS A 4 10.69 -7.31 17.06
N LYS A 5 9.50 -7.81 17.41
CA LYS A 5 8.85 -8.94 16.75
C LYS A 5 7.49 -8.42 16.28
N CYS A 6 7.18 -8.52 14.99
CA CYS A 6 5.82 -8.27 14.53
C CYS A 6 4.89 -9.35 15.12
N CYS A 7 3.57 -9.18 15.03
CA CYS A 7 2.53 -10.03 15.64
C CYS A 7 2.53 -11.52 15.24
N PHE A 8 3.60 -12.07 14.67
CA PHE A 8 3.66 -13.40 14.06
C PHE A 8 5.07 -14.04 14.03
N PHE A 9 5.90 -13.90 15.08
CA PHE A 9 7.24 -14.52 15.17
C PHE A 9 8.26 -14.18 14.04
N LEU A 10 7.86 -13.38 13.06
CA LEU A 10 8.66 -12.96 11.91
C LEU A 10 9.38 -11.63 12.20
N SER A 11 10.58 -11.50 11.63
CA SER A 11 11.33 -10.25 11.66
C SER A 11 10.65 -9.18 10.80
N LEU A 12 10.86 -7.92 11.18
CA LEU A 12 10.15 -6.76 10.62
C LEU A 12 10.46 -6.55 9.12
N ASP A 13 11.66 -6.94 8.70
CA ASP A 13 12.11 -6.99 7.30
C ASP A 13 11.35 -8.05 6.48
N SER A 14 11.16 -9.26 7.03
CA SER A 14 10.33 -10.29 6.39
C SER A 14 8.87 -9.85 6.27
N GLY A 15 8.33 -9.18 7.29
CA GLY A 15 6.99 -8.59 7.23
C GLY A 15 6.84 -7.56 6.10
N CYS A 16 7.80 -6.64 5.98
CA CYS A 16 7.81 -5.67 4.89
C CYS A 16 7.95 -6.33 3.51
N PHE A 17 8.76 -7.38 3.41
CA PHE A 17 8.94 -8.12 2.15
C PHE A 17 7.66 -8.82 1.71
N ILE A 18 6.95 -9.48 2.63
CA ILE A 18 5.66 -10.13 2.35
C ILE A 18 4.61 -9.10 1.91
N ILE A 19 4.52 -7.96 2.61
CA ILE A 19 3.61 -6.87 2.25
C ILE A 19 3.93 -6.33 0.86
N ALA A 20 5.21 -6.10 0.57
CA ALA A 20 5.64 -5.58 -0.72
C ALA A 20 5.34 -6.56 -1.86
N LEU A 21 5.57 -7.85 -1.67
CA LEU A 21 5.20 -8.88 -2.64
C LEU A 21 3.69 -8.97 -2.85
N PHE A 22 2.90 -8.94 -1.78
CA PHE A 22 1.45 -8.96 -1.86
C PHE A 22 0.93 -7.79 -2.71
N PHE A 23 1.35 -6.56 -2.40
CA PHE A 23 0.92 -5.39 -3.17
C PHE A 23 1.48 -5.41 -4.59
N LEU A 24 2.71 -5.85 -4.81
CA LEU A 24 3.26 -5.98 -6.16
C LEU A 24 2.42 -6.95 -7.01
N SER A 25 2.15 -8.15 -6.48
CA SER A 25 1.31 -9.15 -7.14
C SER A 25 -0.12 -8.64 -7.37
N PHE A 26 -0.69 -7.92 -6.40
CA PHE A 26 -2.01 -7.32 -6.54
C PHE A 26 -2.06 -6.31 -7.69
N HIS A 27 -1.16 -5.32 -7.72
CA HIS A 27 -1.17 -4.29 -8.76
C HIS A 27 -0.80 -4.85 -10.15
N VAL A 28 0.12 -5.81 -10.22
CA VAL A 28 0.44 -6.51 -11.48
C VAL A 28 -0.75 -7.35 -11.95
N GLY A 29 -1.43 -8.04 -11.03
CA GLY A 29 -2.63 -8.82 -11.32
C GLY A 29 -3.73 -7.94 -11.89
N GLU A 30 -4.06 -6.83 -11.23
CA GLU A 30 -5.03 -5.83 -11.68
C GLU A 30 -4.66 -5.24 -13.05
N MET A 31 -3.37 -4.99 -13.31
CA MET A 31 -2.91 -4.49 -14.61
C MET A 31 -3.10 -5.51 -15.73
N ILE A 32 -2.84 -6.80 -15.47
CA ILE A 32 -2.97 -7.89 -16.45
C ILE A 32 -4.44 -8.20 -16.74
N THR A 33 -5.30 -8.21 -15.71
CA THR A 33 -6.71 -8.59 -15.87
C THR A 33 -7.54 -7.52 -16.58
N HIS A 34 -7.00 -6.33 -16.80
CA HIS A 34 -7.59 -5.20 -17.54
C HIS A 34 -9.12 -5.11 -17.35
N SER A 35 -9.55 -5.17 -16.09
CA SER A 35 -10.97 -5.29 -15.82
C SER A 35 -11.62 -3.91 -15.93
N ASN A 36 -12.65 -3.81 -16.78
CA ASN A 36 -13.54 -2.65 -16.85
C ASN A 36 -14.34 -2.44 -15.53
N ASP A 37 -14.18 -3.35 -14.57
CA ASP A 37 -14.81 -3.38 -13.26
C ASP A 37 -13.73 -3.32 -12.16
N CYS A 38 -13.00 -2.21 -12.09
CA CYS A 38 -12.15 -1.96 -10.93
C CYS A 38 -13.03 -1.80 -9.68
N LEU A 39 -12.61 -2.43 -8.56
CA LEU A 39 -13.32 -2.47 -7.27
C LEU A 39 -13.78 -1.10 -6.71
N PHE A 40 -13.20 0.01 -7.20
CA PHE A 40 -13.49 1.36 -6.74
C PHE A 40 -14.18 2.25 -7.78
N VAL A 41 -14.25 1.86 -9.05
CA VAL A 41 -14.93 2.68 -10.06
C VAL A 41 -15.56 1.81 -11.16
N ARG A 42 -16.84 1.52 -10.99
CA ARG A 42 -17.67 0.83 -11.98
C ARG A 42 -18.00 1.80 -13.13
N ASN A 43 -18.04 1.33 -14.38
CA ASN A 43 -18.35 2.15 -15.59
C ASN A 43 -17.34 3.25 -15.98
N THR A 44 -16.04 3.12 -15.68
CA THR A 44 -15.02 4.10 -16.13
C THR A 44 -14.58 3.97 -17.58
N SER A 45 -14.94 2.87 -18.25
CA SER A 45 -14.62 2.68 -19.68
C SER A 45 -15.15 3.79 -20.59
N GLN A 46 -16.16 4.56 -20.14
CA GLN A 46 -16.69 5.70 -20.89
C GLN A 46 -15.95 7.03 -20.65
N LYS A 47 -15.00 7.11 -19.71
CA LYS A 47 -14.31 8.37 -19.35
C LYS A 47 -12.79 8.20 -19.35
N SER A 48 -12.12 8.70 -20.39
CA SER A 48 -10.67 8.56 -20.61
C SER A 48 -9.80 9.07 -19.44
N TRP A 49 -10.26 10.04 -18.65
CA TRP A 49 -9.52 10.55 -17.49
C TRP A 49 -9.38 9.51 -16.37
N ALA A 50 -10.37 8.64 -16.18
CA ALA A 50 -10.35 7.64 -15.13
C ALA A 50 -9.37 6.51 -15.46
N VAL A 51 -9.27 6.12 -16.73
CA VAL A 51 -8.30 5.14 -17.21
C VAL A 51 -6.87 5.61 -16.97
N ILE A 52 -6.57 6.88 -17.28
CA ILE A 52 -5.25 7.49 -17.05
C ILE A 52 -4.91 7.50 -15.56
N LEU A 53 -5.88 7.89 -14.72
CA LEU A 53 -5.70 7.93 -13.26
C LEU A 53 -5.45 6.54 -12.67
N MET A 54 -6.21 5.53 -13.09
CA MET A 54 -6.05 4.15 -12.63
C MET A 54 -4.72 3.55 -13.09
N ALA A 55 -4.32 3.78 -14.34
CA ALA A 55 -3.00 3.38 -14.83
C ALA A 55 -1.86 4.03 -14.03
N GLY A 56 -2.01 5.30 -13.66
CA GLY A 56 -1.06 6.01 -12.80
C GLY A 56 -0.94 5.38 -11.41
N ILE A 57 -2.07 5.09 -10.76
CA ILE A 57 -2.10 4.44 -9.44
C ILE A 57 -1.46 3.05 -9.50
N LEU A 58 -1.82 2.23 -10.48
CA LEU A 58 -1.28 0.88 -10.66
C LEU A 58 0.24 0.92 -10.88
N THR A 59 0.71 1.78 -11.79
CA THR A 59 2.14 1.93 -12.10
C THR A 59 2.93 2.39 -10.87
N MET A 60 2.41 3.41 -10.16
CA MET A 60 3.04 3.89 -8.92
C MET A 60 3.02 2.84 -7.81
N GLY A 61 1.96 2.04 -7.71
CA GLY A 61 1.87 0.91 -6.79
C GLY A 61 2.92 -0.16 -7.07
N ILE A 62 3.16 -0.50 -8.34
CA ILE A 62 4.20 -1.45 -8.77
C ILE A 62 5.59 -0.90 -8.44
N ILE A 63 5.91 0.32 -8.88
CA ILE A 63 7.23 0.93 -8.67
C ILE A 63 7.53 1.08 -7.18
N SER A 64 6.58 1.62 -6.41
CA SER A 64 6.76 1.81 -4.97
C SER A 64 6.93 0.48 -4.25
N SER A 65 6.18 -0.57 -4.60
CA SER A 65 6.32 -1.90 -4.00
C SER A 65 7.67 -2.54 -4.32
N GLY A 66 8.17 -2.38 -5.55
CA GLY A 66 9.53 -2.78 -5.91
C GLY A 66 10.60 -2.03 -5.10
N LEU A 67 10.41 -0.73 -4.89
CA LEU A 67 11.28 0.08 -4.02
C LEU A 67 11.22 -0.35 -2.55
N LEU A 68 10.05 -0.78 -2.05
CA LEU A 68 9.94 -1.33 -0.69
C LEU A 68 10.72 -2.64 -0.55
N ILE A 69 10.67 -3.54 -1.54
CA ILE A 69 11.50 -4.76 -1.56
C ILE A 69 12.98 -4.40 -1.48
N TYR A 70 13.42 -3.46 -2.30
CA TYR A 70 14.80 -2.98 -2.30
C TYR A 70 15.17 -2.34 -0.94
N GLY A 71 14.32 -1.47 -0.40
CA GLY A 71 14.50 -0.80 0.88
C GLY A 71 14.57 -1.76 2.06
N ALA A 72 13.72 -2.80 2.07
CA ALA A 72 13.75 -3.86 3.07
C ALA A 72 15.04 -4.68 3.00
N LYS A 73 15.44 -5.12 1.80
CA LYS A 73 16.65 -5.94 1.60
C LYS A 73 17.94 -5.19 1.89
N ARG A 74 18.03 -3.92 1.46
CA ARG A 74 19.23 -3.08 1.65
C ARG A 74 19.18 -2.23 2.91
N ARG A 75 18.13 -2.36 3.73
CA ARG A 75 17.89 -1.55 4.94
C ARG A 75 18.03 -0.04 4.68
N ARG A 76 17.52 0.43 3.53
CA ARG A 76 17.56 1.85 3.14
C ARG A 76 16.23 2.52 3.49
N GLN A 77 16.31 3.62 4.25
CA GLN A 77 15.12 4.37 4.68
C GLN A 77 14.37 5.07 3.54
N GLY A 78 15.08 5.64 2.57
CA GLY A 78 14.49 6.42 1.48
C GLY A 78 13.39 5.68 0.70
N PRO A 79 13.68 4.47 0.16
CA PRO A 79 12.68 3.66 -0.53
C PRO A 79 11.48 3.26 0.34
N VAL A 80 11.71 2.97 1.63
CA VAL A 80 10.65 2.64 2.59
C VAL A 80 9.75 3.86 2.85
N ARG A 81 10.35 5.05 3.03
CA ARG A 81 9.62 6.31 3.19
C ARG A 81 8.79 6.63 1.95
N PHE A 82 9.34 6.41 0.76
CA PHE A 82 8.61 6.63 -0.49
C PHE A 82 7.34 5.76 -0.55
N TRP A 83 7.46 4.47 -0.23
CA TRP A 83 6.29 3.57 -0.15
C TRP A 83 5.25 4.07 0.87
N LEU A 84 5.69 4.46 2.07
CA LEU A 84 4.80 5.00 3.10
C LEU A 84 4.02 6.23 2.62
N THR A 85 4.70 7.19 1.98
CA THR A 85 4.06 8.39 1.46
C THR A 85 3.00 8.04 0.42
N VAL A 86 3.35 7.20 -0.57
CA VAL A 86 2.42 6.81 -1.65
C VAL A 86 1.20 6.10 -1.08
N PHE A 87 1.39 5.08 -0.23
CA PHE A 87 0.27 4.29 0.31
C PHE A 87 -0.56 5.05 1.35
N THR A 88 -0.01 6.07 2.01
CA THR A 88 -0.79 6.97 2.87
C THR A 88 -1.75 7.83 2.05
N ILE A 89 -1.27 8.36 0.91
CA ILE A 89 -2.12 9.11 -0.02
C ILE A 89 -3.21 8.21 -0.59
N ILE A 90 -2.87 6.97 -1.00
CA ILE A 90 -3.86 5.99 -1.49
C ILE A 90 -4.91 5.67 -0.43
N LEU A 91 -4.50 5.44 0.83
CA LEU A 91 -5.45 5.19 1.93
C LEU A 91 -6.43 6.35 2.09
N PHE A 92 -5.93 7.58 2.08
CA PHE A 92 -6.78 8.78 2.20
C PHE A 92 -7.80 8.87 1.05
N LEU A 93 -7.34 8.63 -0.19
CA LEU A 93 -8.23 8.60 -1.36
C LEU A 93 -9.27 7.48 -1.26
N TYR A 94 -8.90 6.29 -0.80
CA TYR A 94 -9.85 5.19 -0.60
C TYR A 94 -10.90 5.47 0.45
N ILE A 95 -10.55 6.15 1.54
CA ILE A 95 -11.55 6.56 2.54
C ILE A 95 -12.55 7.54 1.93
N ILE A 96 -12.08 8.54 1.16
CA ILE A 96 -12.96 9.50 0.48
C ILE A 96 -13.87 8.78 -0.51
N LEU A 97 -13.31 7.91 -1.37
CA LEU A 97 -14.09 7.18 -2.36
C LEU A 97 -15.13 6.26 -1.72
N CYS A 98 -14.78 5.57 -0.63
CA CYS A 98 -15.73 4.74 0.14
C CYS A 98 -16.91 5.57 0.68
N ILE A 99 -16.64 6.76 1.24
CA ILE A 99 -17.69 7.65 1.73
C ILE A 99 -18.60 8.12 0.58
N VAL A 100 -18.00 8.53 -0.54
CA VAL A 100 -18.76 8.97 -1.73
C VAL A 100 -19.61 7.83 -2.28
N ASP A 101 -19.06 6.63 -2.39
CA ASP A 101 -19.75 5.44 -2.90
C ASP A 101 -20.97 5.08 -2.03
N ILE A 102 -20.80 5.07 -0.70
CA ILE A 102 -21.90 4.83 0.25
C ILE A 102 -23.03 5.85 0.10
N ILE A 103 -22.68 7.14 -0.06
CA ILE A 103 -23.68 8.23 -0.13
C ILE A 103 -24.40 8.25 -1.48
N VAL A 104 -23.66 8.09 -2.58
CA VAL A 104 -24.16 8.34 -3.94
C VAL A 104 -24.75 7.07 -4.54
N GLU A 105 -24.02 5.96 -4.49
CA GLU A 105 -24.36 4.75 -5.24
C GLU A 105 -25.14 3.74 -4.39
N ASN A 106 -25.16 3.88 -3.05
CA ASN A 106 -25.77 2.93 -2.12
C ASN A 106 -25.42 1.47 -2.47
N PRO A 107 -24.12 1.13 -2.49
CA PRO A 107 -23.62 -0.16 -2.94
C PRO A 107 -24.16 -1.31 -2.07
N PRO A 108 -24.22 -2.53 -2.60
CA PRO A 108 -24.64 -3.69 -1.84
C PRO A 108 -23.72 -3.92 -0.62
N PRO A 109 -24.23 -4.46 0.50
CA PRO A 109 -23.45 -4.67 1.72
C PRO A 109 -22.14 -5.46 1.51
N SER A 110 -22.11 -6.35 0.52
CA SER A 110 -20.91 -7.11 0.15
C SER A 110 -19.78 -6.22 -0.37
N ALA A 111 -20.10 -5.19 -1.15
CA ALA A 111 -19.10 -4.25 -1.68
C ALA A 111 -18.53 -3.37 -0.56
N ILE A 112 -19.40 -2.89 0.33
CA ILE A 112 -18.99 -2.13 1.53
C ILE A 112 -18.05 -2.96 2.40
N PHE A 113 -18.38 -4.24 2.63
CA PHE A 113 -17.55 -5.15 3.39
C PHE A 113 -16.15 -5.30 2.79
N VAL A 114 -16.05 -5.47 1.46
CA VAL A 114 -14.77 -5.57 0.76
C VAL A 114 -13.97 -4.27 0.87
N GLN A 115 -14.61 -3.11 0.70
CA GLN A 115 -13.95 -1.81 0.84
C GLN A 115 -13.39 -1.59 2.25
N ILE A 116 -14.15 -1.93 3.30
CA ILE A 116 -13.69 -1.86 4.69
C ILE A 116 -12.50 -2.80 4.91
N LEU A 117 -12.56 -4.04 4.39
CA LEU A 117 -11.46 -5.00 4.49
C LEU A 117 -10.18 -4.45 3.85
N ILE A 118 -10.28 -3.84 2.67
CA ILE A 118 -9.14 -3.20 2.01
C ILE A 118 -8.55 -2.08 2.87
N ILE A 119 -9.38 -1.19 3.43
CA ILE A 119 -8.94 -0.09 4.29
C ILE A 119 -8.20 -0.63 5.52
N VAL A 120 -8.74 -1.66 6.18
CA VAL A 120 -8.11 -2.29 7.36
C VAL A 120 -6.79 -2.94 6.99
N ALA A 121 -6.73 -3.68 5.87
CA ALA A 121 -5.52 -4.32 5.38
C ALA A 121 -4.42 -3.31 5.01
N LEU A 122 -4.77 -2.21 4.35
CA LEU A 122 -3.85 -1.11 4.05
C LEU A 122 -3.34 -0.45 5.33
N THR A 123 -4.23 -0.17 6.28
CA THR A 123 -3.87 0.45 7.56
C THR A 123 -2.88 -0.42 8.33
N TYR A 124 -3.15 -1.72 8.42
CA TYR A 124 -2.24 -2.67 9.04
C TYR A 124 -0.88 -2.70 8.33
N SER A 125 -0.88 -2.73 7.00
CA SER A 125 0.35 -2.73 6.20
C SER A 125 1.19 -1.47 6.42
N LEU A 126 0.54 -0.30 6.46
CA LEU A 126 1.19 0.98 6.79
C LEU A 126 1.80 0.96 8.20
N MET A 127 1.11 0.41 9.19
CA MET A 127 1.64 0.29 10.55
C MET A 127 2.92 -0.56 10.59
N VAL A 128 2.94 -1.70 9.91
CA VAL A 128 4.10 -2.59 9.85
C VAL A 128 5.28 -1.90 9.16
N VAL A 129 5.06 -1.32 7.98
CA VAL A 129 6.13 -0.65 7.22
C VAL A 129 6.64 0.60 7.93
N HIS A 130 5.76 1.35 8.61
CA HIS A 130 6.14 2.51 9.40
C HIS A 130 6.97 2.11 10.63
N SER A 131 6.63 0.98 11.27
CA SER A 131 7.46 0.42 12.33
C SER A 131 8.87 0.09 11.83
N PHE A 132 8.99 -0.50 10.63
CA PHE A 132 10.26 -0.78 10.00
C PHE A 132 11.04 0.48 9.63
N TYR A 133 10.37 1.49 9.09
CA TYR A 133 10.97 2.79 8.84
C TYR A 133 11.57 3.41 10.11
N LYS A 134 10.82 3.43 11.23
CA LYS A 134 11.36 3.91 12.52
C LYS A 134 12.51 3.07 13.05
N ALA A 135 12.49 1.75 12.84
CA ALA A 135 13.58 0.86 13.25
C ALA A 135 14.87 1.17 12.47
N LEU A 136 14.76 1.42 11.16
CA LEU A 136 15.89 1.88 10.34
C LEU A 136 16.37 3.27 10.74
N GLY A 137 15.46 4.16 11.14
CA GLY A 137 15.74 5.50 11.72
C GLY A 137 16.73 5.42 12.86
N ARG A 138 16.33 4.71 13.91
CA ARG A 138 17.12 4.55 15.14
C ARG A 138 18.48 3.90 14.89
N ALA A 139 18.54 2.88 14.03
CA ALA A 139 19.79 2.23 13.69
C ALA A 139 20.79 3.14 12.97
N SER A 140 20.32 4.18 12.28
CA SER A 140 21.19 5.18 11.63
C SER A 140 21.68 6.24 12.60
N ASP A 141 20.89 6.59 13.62
CA ASP A 141 21.28 7.56 14.66
C ASP A 141 22.30 6.98 15.63
N ASP A 142 22.28 5.65 15.84
CA ASP A 142 23.21 4.93 16.73
C ASP A 142 24.59 4.67 16.09
N ASP A 143 24.78 4.91 14.78
CA ASP A 143 26.05 4.71 14.05
C ASP A 143 26.66 6.05 13.58
N PRO A 144 27.53 6.71 14.37
CA PRO A 144 28.12 8.02 14.04
C PRO A 144 29.17 8.00 12.92
N PHE A 145 29.38 6.86 12.25
CA PHE A 145 30.46 6.63 11.28
C PHE A 145 30.00 6.29 9.86
N ILE A 146 28.72 6.44 9.54
CA ILE A 146 28.24 6.35 8.16
C ILE A 146 28.07 7.78 7.63
N PRO A 147 28.87 8.22 6.63
CA PRO A 147 28.73 9.55 6.03
C PRO A 147 27.39 9.73 5.30
#